data_AF-Q6YRH0-F1
#
_entry.id   AF-Q6YRH0-F1
#
_cell.length_a   1.000
_cell.length_b   1.000
_cell.length_c   1.000
_cell.angle_alpha   90.00
_cell.angle_beta   90.00
_cell.angle_gamma   90.00
#
_symmetry.space_group_name_H-M   'P 1'
#
loop_
_entity.id
_entity.type
_entity.pdbx_description
1 polymer ?
#
loop_
_entity_poly.entity_id
_entity_poly.type
_entity_poly.pdbx_seq_one_letter_code
_entity_poly.pdbx_strand_id
1 'polypeptide(L)'
;MGAINNLHKIDMALRSRFSKEIYIGNLKDHEIEGYLKHIIIPYQISYHTFLALKEITQLYQGKNLSNRDLTTIIEEAYKKTAKWAQQNPQTHEFMLPSDIEEVLNLKLKTKPDHQQVKQRRTACENQYAQWREGFNQYLDKPKDETKIECRYTFDSLNGINYYNLRYSQIQTELNNINQQLTKIHQENKIPQLEQELVTLNQTPDKYEQTIKDKNQEIIYIKNNLKTLQAREESLRKELKLVENRRELQKEPSNLVCYIKDRHPFDRWNKKGYTYNHTTLDGFDSASFDKKDDSQLYLYVNFEKQQHKGPGGNYLIVKYKGPKHFLEDDKDYYLGRARVRDANFELTDFRLHFNPVRKTLSLYQDKHNNDKVKEAEMKKTILDGHKNINFRIY
;
A
#
# COMPACT_ATOMS: atom_id res chain seq x y z
N MET A 1 -12.32 -54.69 -16.33
CA MET A 1 -11.11 -54.30 -15.58
C MET A 1 -11.14 -55.02 -14.25
N GLY A 2 -10.02 -55.59 -13.82
CA GLY A 2 -9.86 -56.21 -12.50
C GLY A 2 -8.66 -55.60 -11.78
N ALA A 3 -8.74 -55.47 -10.46
CA ALA A 3 -7.63 -55.00 -9.63
C ALA A 3 -7.40 -56.00 -8.50
N ILE A 4 -6.13 -56.35 -8.24
CA ILE A 4 -5.77 -57.27 -7.17
C ILE A 4 -4.39 -56.92 -6.60
N ASN A 5 -4.21 -57.10 -5.29
CA ASN A 5 -2.92 -56.91 -4.60
C ASN A 5 -2.11 -58.21 -4.46
N ASN A 6 -2.77 -59.37 -4.61
CA ASN A 6 -2.20 -60.70 -4.42
C ASN A 6 -2.30 -61.53 -5.70
N LEU A 7 -1.55 -61.15 -6.74
CA LEU A 7 -1.61 -61.80 -8.06
C LEU A 7 -1.38 -63.32 -8.00
N HIS A 8 -0.54 -63.79 -7.07
CA HIS A 8 -0.25 -65.22 -6.86
C HIS A 8 -1.46 -66.05 -6.40
N LYS A 9 -2.55 -65.42 -5.93
CA LYS A 9 -3.79 -66.10 -5.51
C LYS A 9 -4.80 -66.25 -6.64
N ILE A 10 -4.54 -65.71 -7.82
CA ILE A 10 -5.43 -65.84 -8.98
C ILE A 10 -5.13 -67.16 -9.69
N ASP A 11 -6.19 -67.91 -9.96
CA ASP A 11 -6.14 -69.10 -10.80
C ASP A 11 -5.63 -68.79 -12.22
N MET A 12 -4.79 -69.67 -12.75
CA MET A 12 -4.12 -69.45 -14.03
C MET A 12 -5.11 -69.31 -15.21
N ALA A 13 -6.23 -70.05 -15.18
CA ALA A 13 -7.25 -69.97 -16.22
C ALA A 13 -8.09 -68.69 -16.14
N LEU A 14 -8.16 -68.05 -14.96
CA LEU A 14 -8.73 -66.71 -14.82
C LEU A 14 -7.74 -65.63 -15.28
N ARG A 15 -6.45 -65.77 -14.93
CA ARG A 15 -5.38 -64.84 -15.33
C ARG A 15 -5.23 -64.79 -16.86
N SER A 16 -5.31 -65.94 -17.53
CA SER A 16 -5.21 -66.04 -18.99
C SER A 16 -6.35 -65.35 -19.76
N ARG A 17 -7.46 -65.00 -19.09
CA ARG A 17 -8.57 -64.25 -19.70
C ARG A 17 -8.28 -62.76 -19.82
N PHE A 18 -7.23 -62.24 -19.16
CA PHE A 18 -6.82 -60.84 -19.26
C PHE A 18 -5.73 -60.68 -20.31
N SER A 19 -6.01 -59.87 -21.35
CA SER A 19 -5.09 -59.64 -22.47
C SER A 19 -3.89 -58.73 -22.14
N LYS A 20 -3.94 -58.02 -21.00
CA LYS A 20 -2.89 -57.11 -20.55
C LYS A 20 -2.84 -57.04 -19.03
N GLU A 21 -1.63 -57.10 -18.50
CA GLU A 21 -1.33 -56.87 -17.08
C GLU A 21 -0.57 -55.55 -16.94
N ILE A 22 -0.99 -54.72 -15.99
CA ILE A 22 -0.35 -53.43 -15.70
C ILE A 22 0.04 -53.45 -14.23
N TYR A 23 1.33 -53.33 -13.96
CA TYR A 23 1.84 -53.18 -12.60
C TYR A 23 1.67 -51.71 -12.16
N ILE A 24 0.99 -51.51 -11.04
CA ILE A 24 0.84 -50.20 -10.39
C ILE A 24 1.68 -50.25 -9.10
N GLY A 25 2.87 -49.68 -9.16
CA GLY A 25 3.77 -49.55 -8.01
C GLY A 25 3.52 -48.28 -7.20
N ASN A 26 4.32 -48.09 -6.15
CA ASN A 26 4.37 -46.82 -5.43
C ASN A 26 4.91 -45.70 -6.34
N LEU A 27 4.60 -44.45 -5.98
CA LEU A 27 5.21 -43.27 -6.60
C LEU A 27 6.73 -43.33 -6.47
N LYS A 28 7.41 -42.96 -7.56
CA LYS A 28 8.87 -42.74 -7.55
C LYS A 28 9.18 -41.44 -6.83
N ASP A 29 10.37 -41.33 -6.25
CA ASP A 29 10.78 -40.15 -5.47
C ASP A 29 10.56 -38.81 -6.22
N HIS A 30 10.82 -38.77 -7.54
CA HIS A 30 10.63 -37.58 -8.35
C HIS A 30 9.15 -37.24 -8.66
N GLU A 31 8.22 -38.18 -8.44
CA GLU A 31 6.78 -38.00 -8.65
C GLU A 31 6.07 -37.48 -7.38
N ILE A 32 6.70 -37.65 -6.20
CA ILE A 32 6.11 -37.31 -4.90
C ILE A 32 5.82 -35.81 -4.79
N GLU A 33 6.73 -34.93 -5.24
CA GLU A 33 6.50 -33.48 -5.18
C GLU A 33 5.25 -33.06 -5.95
N GLY A 34 5.10 -33.58 -7.18
CA GLY A 34 3.94 -33.32 -8.02
C GLY A 34 2.65 -33.84 -7.39
N TYR A 35 2.70 -35.04 -6.81
CA TYR A 35 1.56 -35.61 -6.10
C TYR A 35 1.17 -34.78 -4.87
N LEU A 36 2.12 -34.37 -4.02
CA LEU A 36 1.87 -33.53 -2.86
C LEU A 36 1.26 -32.17 -3.26
N LYS A 37 1.81 -31.53 -4.30
CA LYS A 37 1.26 -30.29 -4.86
C LYS A 37 -0.16 -30.46 -5.39
N HIS A 38 -0.52 -31.64 -5.87
CA HIS A 38 -1.89 -31.92 -6.32
C HIS A 38 -2.85 -32.12 -5.14
N ILE A 39 -2.49 -32.96 -4.16
CA ILE A 39 -3.40 -33.30 -3.06
C ILE A 39 -3.58 -32.18 -2.04
N ILE A 40 -2.64 -31.22 -1.98
CA ILE A 40 -2.71 -30.12 -1.00
C ILE A 40 -3.65 -28.99 -1.43
N ILE A 41 -4.05 -28.92 -2.70
CA ILE A 41 -4.89 -27.85 -3.30
C ILE A 41 -6.19 -27.59 -2.52
N PRO A 42 -6.93 -28.60 -2.02
CA PRO A 42 -8.18 -28.37 -1.30
C PRO A 42 -8.01 -27.72 0.08
N TYR A 43 -6.78 -27.62 0.60
CA TYR A 43 -6.49 -27.16 1.96
C TYR A 43 -6.03 -25.70 1.97
N GLN A 44 -6.37 -25.00 3.06
CA GLN A 44 -5.84 -23.66 3.31
C GLN A 44 -4.41 -23.77 3.84
N ILE A 45 -3.44 -23.41 2.99
CA ILE A 45 -2.01 -23.51 3.27
C ILE A 45 -1.33 -22.16 3.14
N SER A 46 -0.24 -21.97 3.88
CA SER A 46 0.62 -20.80 3.67
C SER A 46 1.39 -20.92 2.36
N TYR A 47 1.76 -19.78 1.77
CA TYR A 47 2.66 -19.76 0.60
C TYR A 47 3.99 -20.45 0.89
N HIS A 48 4.53 -20.28 2.11
CA HIS A 48 5.76 -20.94 2.55
C HIS A 48 5.63 -22.47 2.58
N THR A 49 4.45 -23.00 2.96
CA THR A 49 4.16 -24.44 2.92
C THR A 49 4.24 -24.98 1.51
N PHE A 50 3.65 -24.28 0.54
CA PHE A 50 3.70 -24.68 -0.87
C PHE A 50 5.14 -24.74 -1.41
N LEU A 51 5.98 -23.77 -1.05
CA LEU A 51 7.41 -23.76 -1.41
C LEU A 51 8.19 -24.88 -0.72
N ALA A 52 7.93 -25.09 0.58
CA ALA A 52 8.63 -26.07 1.40
C ALA A 52 8.33 -27.52 0.98
N LEU A 53 7.27 -27.79 0.22
CA LEU A 53 6.95 -29.16 -0.24
C LEU A 53 8.13 -29.84 -0.94
N LYS A 54 8.93 -29.10 -1.70
CA LYS A 54 10.13 -29.64 -2.34
C LYS A 54 11.17 -30.13 -1.32
N GLU A 55 11.45 -29.34 -0.30
CA GLU A 55 12.39 -29.71 0.77
C GLU A 55 11.83 -30.87 1.61
N ILE A 56 10.53 -30.82 1.92
CA ILE A 56 9.85 -31.90 2.65
C ILE A 56 9.90 -33.20 1.82
N THR A 57 9.81 -33.17 0.47
CA THR A 57 9.97 -34.37 -0.38
C THR A 57 11.28 -35.11 -0.17
N GLN A 58 12.36 -34.41 0.19
CA GLN A 58 13.64 -35.04 0.48
C GLN A 58 13.59 -35.90 1.75
N LEU A 59 12.75 -35.53 2.73
CA LEU A 59 12.55 -36.32 3.95
C LEU A 59 11.80 -37.64 3.68
N TYR A 60 11.11 -37.72 2.55
CA TYR A 60 10.35 -38.91 2.11
C TYR A 60 11.19 -39.91 1.29
N GLN A 61 12.34 -39.51 0.77
CA GLN A 61 13.12 -40.32 -0.17
C GLN A 61 13.55 -41.65 0.46
N GLY A 62 13.33 -42.75 -0.29
CA GLY A 62 13.68 -44.10 0.14
C GLY A 62 12.85 -44.65 1.31
N LYS A 63 11.76 -43.98 1.73
CA LYS A 63 10.89 -44.43 2.83
C LYS A 63 9.71 -45.32 2.40
N ASN A 64 9.57 -45.62 1.10
CA ASN A 64 8.54 -46.50 0.53
C ASN A 64 7.09 -46.13 0.97
N LEU A 65 6.78 -44.84 1.09
CA LEU A 65 5.43 -44.41 1.43
C LEU A 65 4.46 -44.66 0.26
N SER A 66 3.28 -45.18 0.60
CA SER A 66 2.20 -45.33 -0.37
C SER A 66 1.48 -43.99 -0.62
N ASN A 67 0.72 -43.90 -1.70
CA ASN A 67 -0.12 -42.72 -1.99
C ASN A 67 -1.10 -42.45 -0.84
N ARG A 68 -1.60 -43.51 -0.20
CA ARG A 68 -2.47 -43.43 0.98
C ARG A 68 -1.73 -42.81 2.16
N ASP A 69 -0.47 -43.17 2.38
CA ASP A 69 0.32 -42.57 3.47
C ASP A 69 0.53 -41.08 3.26
N LEU A 70 0.87 -40.66 2.04
CA LEU A 70 1.05 -39.25 1.69
C LEU A 70 -0.24 -38.45 1.89
N THR A 71 -1.39 -39.00 1.46
CA THR A 71 -2.71 -38.39 1.70
C THR A 71 -3.02 -38.27 3.19
N THR A 72 -2.81 -39.35 3.97
CA THR A 72 -3.04 -39.33 5.42
C THR A 72 -2.16 -38.30 6.11
N ILE A 73 -0.91 -38.10 5.67
CA ILE A 73 -0.02 -37.10 6.27
C ILE A 73 -0.56 -35.68 6.08
N ILE A 74 -1.08 -35.34 4.90
CA ILE A 74 -1.68 -34.01 4.66
C ILE A 74 -2.97 -33.84 5.49
N GLU A 75 -3.81 -34.86 5.56
CA GLU A 75 -5.04 -34.83 6.38
C GLU A 75 -4.73 -34.65 7.88
N GLU A 76 -3.74 -35.36 8.39
CA GLU A 76 -3.31 -35.23 9.79
C GLU A 76 -2.62 -33.90 10.06
N ALA A 77 -1.84 -33.38 9.11
CA ALA A 77 -1.23 -32.05 9.22
C ALA A 77 -2.31 -30.99 9.33
N TYR A 78 -3.38 -31.10 8.53
CA TYR A 78 -4.51 -30.15 8.58
C TYR A 78 -5.25 -30.16 9.92
N LYS A 79 -5.47 -31.36 10.51
CA LYS A 79 -6.02 -31.46 11.88
C LYS A 79 -5.11 -30.78 12.91
N LYS A 80 -3.80 -30.86 12.69
CA LYS A 80 -2.79 -30.24 13.55
C LYS A 80 -2.79 -28.73 13.43
N THR A 81 -2.89 -28.20 12.22
CA THR A 81 -3.11 -26.78 11.95
C THR A 81 -4.32 -26.26 12.70
N ALA A 82 -5.47 -26.95 12.64
CA ALA A 82 -6.67 -26.52 13.37
C ALA A 82 -6.46 -26.41 14.89
N LYS A 83 -5.68 -27.34 15.47
CA LYS A 83 -5.30 -27.29 16.89
C LYS A 83 -4.45 -26.06 17.19
N TRP A 84 -3.46 -25.75 16.36
CA TRP A 84 -2.57 -24.61 16.60
C TRP A 84 -3.22 -23.27 16.27
N ALA A 85 -4.10 -23.21 15.28
CA ALA A 85 -4.91 -22.02 14.97
C ALA A 85 -5.75 -21.57 16.18
N GLN A 86 -6.26 -22.51 16.99
CA GLN A 86 -6.97 -22.18 18.23
C GLN A 86 -6.05 -21.58 19.30
N GLN A 87 -4.79 -22.01 19.37
CA GLN A 87 -3.83 -21.53 20.37
C GLN A 87 -3.16 -20.22 19.93
N ASN A 88 -2.87 -20.10 18.64
CA ASN A 88 -2.08 -19.05 18.01
C ASN A 88 -2.82 -18.46 16.79
N PRO A 89 -4.01 -17.84 16.95
CA PRO A 89 -4.87 -17.46 15.82
C PRO A 89 -4.25 -16.42 14.88
N GLN A 90 -3.30 -15.60 15.36
CA GLN A 90 -2.66 -14.56 14.57
C GLN A 90 -1.52 -15.08 13.70
N THR A 91 -0.86 -16.17 14.11
CA THR A 91 0.39 -16.66 13.51
C THR A 91 0.29 -18.08 12.96
N HIS A 92 -0.84 -18.75 13.15
CA HIS A 92 -1.06 -20.15 12.75
C HIS A 92 -2.45 -20.35 12.09
N GLU A 93 -2.90 -19.37 11.31
CA GLU A 93 -4.20 -19.40 10.60
C GLU A 93 -4.26 -20.45 9.48
N PHE A 94 -3.12 -20.75 8.85
CA PHE A 94 -2.99 -21.68 7.73
C PHE A 94 -2.00 -22.80 8.05
N MET A 95 -2.07 -23.90 7.30
CA MET A 95 -1.13 -25.01 7.45
C MET A 95 0.28 -24.51 7.17
N LEU A 96 1.19 -24.74 8.12
CA LEU A 96 2.60 -24.34 8.06
C LEU A 96 3.49 -25.56 7.71
N PRO A 97 4.73 -25.35 7.19
CA PRO A 97 5.66 -26.47 6.90
C PRO A 97 5.85 -27.41 8.10
N SER A 98 5.94 -26.83 9.30
CA SER A 98 6.09 -27.57 10.56
C SER A 98 4.96 -28.57 10.82
N ASP A 99 3.73 -28.32 10.36
CA ASP A 99 2.62 -29.25 10.60
C ASP A 99 2.83 -30.56 9.83
N ILE A 100 3.28 -30.46 8.58
CA ILE A 100 3.60 -31.60 7.73
C ILE A 100 4.84 -32.34 8.28
N GLU A 101 5.89 -31.60 8.65
CA GLU A 101 7.13 -32.18 9.22
C GLU A 101 6.86 -32.95 10.52
N GLU A 102 6.02 -32.41 11.41
CA GLU A 102 5.68 -33.08 12.68
C GLU A 102 4.92 -34.38 12.46
N VAL A 103 3.94 -34.40 11.55
CA VAL A 103 3.19 -35.61 11.20
C VAL A 103 4.08 -36.63 10.52
N LEU A 104 4.95 -36.16 9.62
CA LEU A 104 5.93 -37.02 8.97
C LEU A 104 6.84 -37.71 9.98
N ASN A 105 7.36 -36.97 10.97
CA ASN A 105 8.22 -37.53 12.01
C ASN A 105 7.49 -38.62 12.82
N LEU A 106 6.23 -38.39 13.18
CA LEU A 106 5.40 -39.40 13.85
C LEU A 106 5.23 -40.66 12.99
N LYS A 107 4.95 -40.49 11.69
CA LYS A 107 4.78 -41.60 10.75
C LYS A 107 6.07 -42.41 10.57
N LEU A 108 7.22 -41.73 10.50
CA LEU A 108 8.54 -42.34 10.38
C LEU A 108 9.09 -42.89 11.70
N LYS A 109 8.35 -42.73 12.82
CA LYS A 109 8.78 -43.10 14.17
C LYS A 109 10.10 -42.44 14.58
N THR A 110 10.44 -41.32 13.95
CA THR A 110 11.52 -40.46 14.44
C THR A 110 10.98 -39.73 15.66
N LYS A 111 11.77 -39.72 16.74
CA LYS A 111 11.44 -39.01 17.98
C LYS A 111 12.30 -37.74 18.06
N PRO A 112 11.98 -36.69 17.29
CA PRO A 112 12.65 -35.42 17.46
C PRO A 112 12.42 -34.91 18.88
N ASP A 113 13.41 -34.21 19.42
CA ASP A 113 13.30 -33.63 20.74
C ASP A 113 12.15 -32.60 20.78
N HIS A 114 11.41 -32.57 21.89
CA HIS A 114 10.24 -31.71 22.03
C HIS A 114 10.61 -30.23 21.89
N GLN A 115 11.80 -29.83 22.35
CA GLN A 115 12.26 -28.45 22.23
C GLN A 115 12.57 -28.10 20.76
N GLN A 116 13.17 -29.03 20.00
CA GLN A 116 13.42 -28.85 18.56
C GLN A 116 12.12 -28.67 17.78
N VAL A 117 11.11 -29.50 18.05
CA VAL A 117 9.78 -29.40 17.42
C VAL A 117 9.15 -28.04 17.70
N LYS A 118 9.21 -27.59 18.96
CA LYS A 118 8.68 -26.29 19.36
C LYS A 118 9.41 -25.15 18.66
N GLN A 119 10.74 -25.18 18.63
CA GLN A 119 11.56 -24.16 17.94
C GLN A 119 11.24 -24.09 16.45
N ARG A 120 11.11 -25.23 15.77
CA ARG A 120 10.76 -25.27 14.35
C ARG A 120 9.38 -24.68 14.07
N ARG A 121 8.39 -24.98 14.91
CA ARG A 121 7.04 -24.40 14.80
C ARG A 121 7.07 -22.89 14.98
N THR A 122 7.72 -22.40 16.03
CA THR A 122 7.86 -20.96 16.28
C THR A 122 8.58 -20.26 15.13
N ALA A 123 9.59 -20.88 14.52
CA ALA A 123 10.25 -20.32 13.33
C ALA A 123 9.29 -20.18 12.14
N CYS A 124 8.44 -21.19 11.89
CA CYS A 124 7.44 -21.13 10.82
C CYS A 124 6.36 -20.07 11.11
N GLU A 125 5.88 -19.98 12.36
CA GLU A 125 4.92 -18.96 12.80
C GLU A 125 5.48 -17.55 12.63
N ASN A 126 6.75 -17.34 13.01
CA ASN A 126 7.42 -16.05 12.82
C ASN A 126 7.60 -15.70 11.34
N GLN A 127 7.97 -16.67 10.50
CA GLN A 127 8.09 -16.46 9.06
C GLN A 127 6.75 -16.05 8.44
N TYR A 128 5.67 -16.76 8.81
CA TYR A 128 4.33 -16.43 8.36
C TYR A 128 3.89 -15.05 8.87
N ALA A 129 4.15 -14.71 10.14
CA ALA A 129 3.79 -13.42 10.72
C ALA A 129 4.50 -12.26 10.00
N GLN A 130 5.80 -12.39 9.72
CA GLN A 130 6.57 -11.39 8.97
C GLN A 130 6.04 -11.22 7.55
N TRP A 131 5.73 -12.33 6.87
CA TRP A 131 5.11 -12.28 5.54
C TRP A 131 3.74 -11.60 5.58
N ARG A 132 2.90 -11.94 6.56
CA ARG A 132 1.57 -11.36 6.75
C ARG A 132 1.65 -9.86 7.04
N GLU A 133 2.60 -9.43 7.86
CA GLU A 133 2.83 -8.01 8.14
C GLU A 133 3.22 -7.26 6.87
N GLY A 134 4.15 -7.81 6.07
CA GLY A 134 4.53 -7.25 4.78
C GLY A 134 3.34 -7.20 3.80
N PHE A 135 2.51 -8.24 3.76
CA PHE A 135 1.32 -8.27 2.89
C PHE A 135 0.23 -7.30 3.33
N ASN A 136 -0.02 -7.20 4.64
CA ASN A 136 -1.03 -6.30 5.20
C ASN A 136 -0.74 -4.82 4.91
N GLN A 137 0.52 -4.45 4.65
CA GLN A 137 0.87 -3.09 4.21
C GLN A 137 0.27 -2.73 2.84
N TYR A 138 -0.07 -3.74 2.02
CA TYR A 138 -0.67 -3.56 0.70
C TYR A 138 -2.19 -3.75 0.68
N LEU A 139 -2.79 -4.24 1.77
CA LEU A 139 -4.23 -4.33 1.90
C LEU A 139 -4.80 -2.97 2.29
N ASP A 140 -5.93 -2.59 1.68
CA ASP A 140 -6.65 -1.40 2.08
C ASP A 140 -7.06 -1.57 3.55
N LYS A 141 -6.70 -0.59 4.39
CA LYS A 141 -7.10 -0.60 5.80
C LYS A 141 -8.62 -0.63 5.90
N PRO A 142 -9.19 -1.30 6.92
CA PRO A 142 -10.62 -1.19 7.19
C PRO A 142 -11.02 0.28 7.27
N LYS A 143 -12.07 0.64 6.53
CA LYS A 143 -12.58 2.02 6.54
C LYS A 143 -13.13 2.34 7.92
N ASP A 144 -12.71 3.46 8.49
CA ASP A 144 -13.27 3.98 9.73
C ASP A 144 -14.69 4.53 9.45
N GLU A 145 -15.69 3.78 9.88
CA GLU A 145 -17.11 4.11 9.75
C GLU A 145 -17.64 5.00 10.88
N THR A 146 -16.77 5.43 11.81
CA THR A 146 -17.15 6.34 12.90
C THR A 146 -17.71 7.62 12.32
N LYS A 147 -18.94 7.97 12.69
CA LYS A 147 -19.59 9.20 12.22
C LYS A 147 -19.01 10.42 12.93
N ILE A 148 -18.55 11.38 12.15
CA ILE A 148 -18.01 12.65 12.64
C ILE A 148 -18.69 13.84 11.96
N GLU A 149 -18.67 14.98 12.62
CA GLU A 149 -19.19 16.25 12.09
C GLU A 149 -18.05 17.25 11.96
N CYS A 150 -17.91 17.87 10.79
CA CYS A 150 -16.85 18.83 10.48
C CYS A 150 -17.41 19.99 9.67
N ARG A 151 -16.84 21.19 9.85
CA ARG A 151 -17.19 22.39 9.11
C ARG A 151 -15.95 22.95 8.44
N TYR A 152 -16.03 23.16 7.13
CA TYR A 152 -14.97 23.77 6.34
C TYR A 152 -15.47 25.09 5.79
N THR A 153 -14.77 26.17 6.12
CA THR A 153 -15.06 27.51 5.62
C THR A 153 -14.13 27.82 4.47
N PHE A 154 -14.71 28.24 3.35
CA PHE A 154 -13.98 28.64 2.16
C PHE A 154 -14.33 30.08 1.83
N ASP A 155 -13.33 30.94 1.88
CA ASP A 155 -13.49 32.31 1.38
C ASP A 155 -13.30 32.35 -0.14
N SER A 156 -12.74 31.30 -0.76
CA SER A 156 -12.51 31.21 -2.22
C SER A 156 -12.41 29.77 -2.71
N LEU A 157 -12.27 29.60 -4.02
CA LEU A 157 -11.90 28.33 -4.68
C LEU A 157 -10.37 28.11 -4.58
N ASN A 158 -9.88 27.90 -3.36
CA ASN A 158 -8.46 27.78 -3.04
C ASN A 158 -7.75 26.54 -3.65
N GLY A 159 -8.51 25.61 -4.23
CA GLY A 159 -7.98 24.47 -4.98
C GLY A 159 -7.55 24.79 -6.41
N ILE A 160 -7.95 25.95 -6.95
CA ILE A 160 -7.48 26.41 -8.26
C ILE A 160 -5.97 26.62 -8.22
N ASN A 161 -5.28 26.10 -9.24
CA ASN A 161 -3.84 26.15 -9.45
C ASN A 161 -3.03 25.45 -8.34
N TYR A 162 -3.68 24.61 -7.51
CA TYR A 162 -3.04 23.94 -6.38
C TYR A 162 -1.88 23.04 -6.83
N TYR A 163 -2.11 22.17 -7.80
CA TYR A 163 -1.08 21.21 -8.23
C TYR A 163 0.08 21.86 -8.96
N ASN A 164 -0.14 22.93 -9.73
CA ASN A 164 0.95 23.65 -10.36
C ASN A 164 1.83 24.35 -9.30
N LEU A 165 1.23 24.95 -8.26
CA LEU A 165 2.00 25.51 -7.16
C LEU A 165 2.77 24.43 -6.41
N ARG A 166 2.11 23.31 -6.08
CA ARG A 166 2.76 22.22 -5.36
C ARG A 166 3.89 21.60 -6.17
N TYR A 167 3.71 21.47 -7.49
CA TYR A 167 4.76 21.03 -8.40
C TYR A 167 6.00 21.94 -8.33
N SER A 168 5.82 23.26 -8.45
CA SER A 168 6.92 24.22 -8.35
C SER A 168 7.61 24.20 -6.99
N GLN A 169 6.84 24.04 -5.91
CA GLN A 169 7.37 23.88 -4.56
C GLN A 169 8.22 22.61 -4.43
N ILE A 170 7.70 21.46 -4.87
CA ILE A 170 8.42 20.18 -4.81
C ILE A 170 9.71 20.25 -5.63
N GLN A 171 9.68 20.84 -6.83
CA GLN A 171 10.88 21.04 -7.64
C GLN A 171 11.94 21.90 -6.92
N THR A 172 11.49 22.95 -6.24
CA THR A 172 12.38 23.82 -5.44
C THR A 172 12.97 23.08 -4.23
N GLU A 173 12.13 22.32 -3.51
CA GLU A 173 12.55 21.49 -2.38
C GLU A 173 13.56 20.42 -2.82
N LEU A 174 13.30 19.72 -3.94
CA LEU A 174 14.21 18.72 -4.50
C LEU A 174 15.56 19.33 -4.90
N ASN A 175 15.55 20.49 -5.56
CA ASN A 175 16.79 21.18 -5.91
C ASN A 175 17.63 21.55 -4.68
N ASN A 176 16.99 22.04 -3.61
CA ASN A 176 17.67 22.34 -2.36
C ASN A 176 18.26 21.08 -1.70
N ILE A 177 17.49 19.99 -1.63
CA ILE A 177 17.98 18.71 -1.08
C ILE A 177 19.17 18.18 -1.89
N ASN A 178 19.09 18.22 -3.22
CA ASN A 178 20.19 17.77 -4.09
C ASN A 178 21.46 18.61 -3.88
N GLN A 179 21.32 19.93 -3.69
CA GLN A 179 22.46 20.80 -3.35
C GLN A 179 23.07 20.43 -2.00
N GLN A 180 22.26 20.16 -0.98
CA GLN A 180 22.75 19.74 0.35
C GLN A 180 23.44 18.37 0.29
N LEU A 181 22.86 17.39 -0.39
CA LEU A 181 23.46 16.07 -0.58
C LEU A 181 24.79 16.16 -1.34
N THR A 182 24.84 16.96 -2.41
CA THR A 182 26.05 17.20 -3.18
C THR A 182 27.14 17.81 -2.30
N LYS A 183 26.80 18.82 -1.48
CA LYS A 183 27.74 19.45 -0.55
C LYS A 183 28.28 18.43 0.47
N ILE A 184 27.44 17.60 1.07
CA ILE A 184 27.88 16.58 2.04
C ILE A 184 28.83 15.57 1.37
N HIS A 185 28.52 15.12 0.15
CA HIS A 185 29.39 14.20 -0.58
C HIS A 185 30.73 14.84 -0.99
N GLN A 186 30.71 16.11 -1.42
CA GLN A 186 31.93 16.85 -1.78
C GLN A 186 32.84 17.13 -0.59
N GLU A 187 32.27 17.45 0.58
CA GLU A 187 33.04 17.67 1.81
C GLU A 187 33.82 16.42 2.23
N ASN A 188 33.32 15.22 1.86
CA ASN A 188 33.97 13.94 2.11
C ASN A 188 34.48 13.77 3.56
N LYS A 189 33.76 14.37 4.51
CA LYS A 189 34.16 14.45 5.93
C LYS A 189 34.14 13.10 6.63
N ILE A 190 33.22 12.20 6.26
CA ILE A 190 33.11 10.89 6.93
C ILE A 190 34.41 10.09 6.76
N PRO A 191 34.94 9.84 5.55
CA PRO A 191 36.22 9.14 5.40
C PRO A 191 37.40 9.84 6.07
N GLN A 192 37.44 11.17 6.06
CA GLN A 192 38.50 11.95 6.73
C GLN A 192 38.46 11.72 8.25
N LEU A 193 37.29 11.87 8.88
CA LEU A 193 37.10 11.64 10.30
C LEU A 193 37.37 10.17 10.68
N GLU A 194 36.97 9.21 9.85
CA GLU A 194 37.24 7.79 10.06
C GLU A 194 38.77 7.50 10.03
N GLN A 195 39.52 8.11 9.11
CA GLN A 195 40.98 7.98 9.05
C GLN A 195 41.68 8.64 10.24
N GLU A 196 41.23 9.81 10.67
CA GLU A 196 41.74 10.48 11.87
C GLU A 196 41.49 9.64 13.14
N LEU A 197 40.31 9.02 13.25
CA LEU A 197 39.98 8.12 14.34
C LEU A 197 40.90 6.90 14.41
N VAL A 198 41.30 6.32 13.27
CA VAL A 198 42.29 5.22 13.24
C VAL A 198 43.60 5.64 13.90
N THR A 199 44.02 6.89 13.68
CA THR A 199 45.27 7.42 14.25
C THR A 199 45.12 7.70 15.74
N LEU A 200 44.02 8.34 16.15
CA LEU A 200 43.76 8.70 17.55
C LEU A 200 43.56 7.46 18.44
N ASN A 201 42.94 6.41 17.92
CA ASN A 201 42.71 5.15 18.64
C ASN A 201 44.01 4.37 18.94
N GLN A 202 45.17 4.78 18.42
CA GLN A 202 46.46 4.19 18.81
C GLN A 202 46.90 4.63 20.22
N THR A 203 46.39 5.76 20.72
CA THR A 203 46.68 6.28 22.08
C THR A 203 45.39 6.82 22.74
N PRO A 204 44.40 5.96 22.99
CA PRO A 204 43.03 6.37 23.33
C PRO A 204 42.95 7.17 24.64
N ASP A 205 43.73 6.80 25.66
CA ASP A 205 43.72 7.44 26.98
C ASP A 205 44.11 8.94 26.94
N LYS A 206 44.84 9.36 25.91
CA LYS A 206 45.26 10.75 25.73
C LYS A 206 44.22 11.61 24.98
N TYR A 207 43.33 10.97 24.21
CA TYR A 207 42.45 11.65 23.26
C TYR A 207 40.98 11.23 23.39
N GLU A 208 40.58 10.67 24.53
CA GLU A 208 39.24 10.10 24.77
C GLU A 208 38.11 11.05 24.35
N GLN A 209 38.17 12.32 24.79
CA GLN A 209 37.15 13.31 24.47
C GLN A 209 37.11 13.63 22.96
N THR A 210 38.27 13.79 22.31
CA THR A 210 38.35 14.07 20.87
C THR A 210 37.81 12.90 20.03
N ILE A 211 38.08 11.66 20.43
CA ILE A 211 37.53 10.45 19.80
C ILE A 211 36.00 10.45 19.92
N LYS A 212 35.47 10.79 21.10
CA LYS A 212 34.02 10.87 21.33
C LYS A 212 33.37 11.94 20.46
N ASP A 213 33.96 13.13 20.39
CA ASP A 213 33.41 14.25 19.61
C ASP A 213 33.38 13.93 18.10
N LYS A 214 34.45 13.35 17.56
CA LYS A 214 34.50 12.94 16.13
C LYS A 214 33.51 11.83 15.81
N ASN A 215 33.35 10.85 16.69
CA ASN A 215 32.33 9.81 16.51
C ASN A 215 30.91 10.41 16.51
N GLN A 216 30.63 11.38 17.38
CA GLN A 216 29.34 12.09 17.38
C GLN A 216 29.12 12.88 16.08
N GLU A 217 30.16 13.52 15.55
CA GLU A 217 30.09 14.23 14.26
C GLU A 217 29.78 13.27 13.11
N ILE A 218 30.44 12.10 13.04
CA ILE A 218 30.14 11.07 12.03
C ILE A 218 28.68 10.62 12.13
N ILE A 219 28.18 10.36 13.35
CA ILE A 219 26.79 9.95 13.59
C ILE A 219 25.84 11.04 13.10
N TYR A 220 26.12 12.30 13.41
CA TYR A 220 25.31 13.44 12.96
C TYR A 220 25.24 13.52 11.43
N ILE A 221 26.38 13.43 10.73
CA ILE A 221 26.41 13.47 9.27
C ILE A 221 25.65 12.28 8.66
N LYS A 222 25.85 11.06 9.18
CA LYS A 222 25.15 9.85 8.72
C LYS A 222 23.63 9.97 8.91
N ASN A 223 23.17 10.50 10.04
CA ASN A 223 21.75 10.75 10.29
C ASN A 223 21.15 11.82 9.38
N ASN A 224 21.90 12.89 9.12
CA ASN A 224 21.49 13.94 8.19
C ASN A 224 21.33 13.39 6.76
N LEU A 225 22.30 12.62 6.27
CA LEU A 225 22.24 11.94 4.96
C LEU A 225 20.99 11.06 4.84
N LYS A 226 20.74 10.21 5.84
CA LYS A 226 19.56 9.33 5.86
C LYS A 226 18.26 10.12 5.82
N THR A 227 18.18 11.23 6.56
CA THR A 227 16.99 12.09 6.62
C THR A 227 16.74 12.79 5.29
N LEU A 228 17.78 13.35 4.66
CA LEU A 228 17.69 14.00 3.37
C LEU A 228 17.28 13.02 2.26
N GLN A 229 17.87 11.82 2.23
CA GLN A 229 17.53 10.77 1.27
C GLN A 229 16.07 10.31 1.42
N ALA A 230 15.61 10.08 2.65
CA ALA A 230 14.22 9.72 2.91
C ALA A 230 13.25 10.83 2.47
N ARG A 231 13.61 12.10 2.72
CA ARG A 231 12.82 13.26 2.27
C ARG A 231 12.80 13.38 0.74
N GLU A 232 13.93 13.17 0.09
CA GLU A 232 14.04 13.15 -1.38
C GLU A 232 13.13 12.08 -1.99
N GLU A 233 13.20 10.85 -1.49
CA GLU A 233 12.36 9.74 -1.96
C GLU A 233 10.87 10.06 -1.79
N SER A 234 10.48 10.60 -0.63
CA SER A 234 9.11 11.03 -0.36
C SER A 234 8.64 12.11 -1.36
N LEU A 235 9.47 13.12 -1.62
CA LEU A 235 9.14 14.20 -2.55
C LEU A 235 9.04 13.71 -3.99
N ARG A 236 9.88 12.75 -4.41
CA ARG A 236 9.79 12.13 -5.74
C ARG A 236 8.50 11.32 -5.92
N LYS A 237 8.04 10.64 -4.87
CA LYS A 237 6.73 9.94 -4.88
C LYS A 237 5.58 10.95 -5.01
N GLU A 238 5.64 12.03 -4.24
CA GLU A 238 4.65 13.10 -4.32
C GLU A 238 4.67 13.82 -5.68
N LEU A 239 5.85 14.07 -6.25
CA LEU A 239 5.98 14.72 -7.56
C LEU A 239 5.24 13.95 -8.64
N LYS A 240 5.41 12.62 -8.70
CA LYS A 240 4.69 11.76 -9.65
C LYS A 240 3.18 11.86 -9.49
N LEU A 241 2.69 11.87 -8.26
CA LEU A 241 1.26 12.04 -7.97
C LEU A 241 0.76 13.41 -8.46
N VAL A 242 1.51 14.48 -8.15
CA VAL A 242 1.17 15.84 -8.54
C VAL A 242 1.19 16.00 -10.07
N GLU A 243 2.20 15.50 -10.77
CA GLU A 243 2.28 15.50 -12.23
C GLU A 243 1.04 14.83 -12.85
N ASN A 244 0.71 13.63 -12.39
CA ASN A 244 -0.47 12.91 -12.85
C ASN A 244 -1.76 13.71 -12.61
N ARG A 245 -1.91 14.33 -11.44
CA ARG A 245 -3.09 15.15 -11.12
C ARG A 245 -3.15 16.43 -11.97
N ARG A 246 -2.03 17.03 -12.34
CA ARG A 246 -1.98 18.17 -13.28
C ARG A 246 -2.48 17.79 -14.68
N GLU A 247 -2.17 16.58 -15.13
CA GLU A 247 -2.59 16.09 -16.43
C GLU A 247 -4.06 15.68 -16.44
N LEU A 248 -4.51 14.98 -15.40
CA LEU A 248 -5.83 14.38 -15.34
C LEU A 248 -6.90 15.31 -14.78
N GLN A 249 -6.59 16.18 -13.82
CA GLN A 249 -7.54 17.09 -13.18
C GLN A 249 -7.37 18.51 -13.74
N LYS A 250 -7.71 18.68 -15.02
CA LYS A 250 -7.51 19.96 -15.71
C LYS A 250 -8.49 21.02 -15.22
N GLU A 251 -7.92 22.17 -14.88
CA GLU A 251 -8.71 23.37 -14.62
C GLU A 251 -9.45 23.83 -15.88
N PRO A 252 -10.67 24.37 -15.74
CA PRO A 252 -11.41 24.86 -16.88
C PRO A 252 -10.68 26.01 -17.58
N SER A 253 -10.45 25.87 -18.88
CA SER A 253 -9.73 26.86 -19.69
C SER A 253 -10.50 28.18 -19.81
N ASN A 254 -11.82 28.10 -19.87
CA ASN A 254 -12.77 29.21 -19.96
C ASN A 254 -13.05 29.91 -18.61
N LEU A 255 -12.40 29.50 -17.52
CA LEU A 255 -12.55 30.19 -16.24
C LEU A 255 -11.97 31.61 -16.33
N VAL A 256 -12.75 32.61 -15.94
CA VAL A 256 -12.36 34.02 -16.08
C VAL A 256 -11.22 34.35 -15.11
N CYS A 257 -10.32 35.26 -15.50
CA CYS A 257 -9.09 35.59 -14.76
C CYS A 257 -9.34 35.98 -13.29
N TYR A 258 -10.35 36.78 -12.96
CA TYR A 258 -10.63 37.15 -11.57
C TYR A 258 -11.13 35.98 -10.70
N ILE A 259 -11.58 34.87 -11.29
CA ILE A 259 -11.84 33.61 -10.55
C ILE A 259 -10.51 32.83 -10.39
N LYS A 260 -9.64 32.86 -11.40
CA LYS A 260 -8.30 32.24 -11.39
C LYS A 260 -7.35 32.90 -10.38
N ASP A 261 -7.43 34.21 -10.22
CA ASP A 261 -6.55 35.02 -9.35
C ASP A 261 -6.95 34.95 -7.85
N ARG A 262 -7.69 33.90 -7.48
CA ARG A 262 -8.08 33.52 -6.10
C ARG A 262 -8.65 34.66 -5.28
N HIS A 263 -9.46 35.47 -5.92
CA HIS A 263 -10.25 36.46 -5.23
C HIS A 263 -11.22 35.76 -4.26
N PRO A 264 -11.38 36.25 -3.02
CA PRO A 264 -12.44 35.79 -2.14
C PRO A 264 -13.77 35.87 -2.87
N PHE A 265 -14.78 35.09 -2.46
CA PHE A 265 -16.15 35.21 -2.93
C PHE A 265 -16.65 36.68 -2.87
N ASP A 266 -16.03 37.50 -2.02
CA ASP A 266 -16.15 38.97 -1.94
C ASP A 266 -15.74 39.77 -3.19
N ARG A 267 -14.88 39.22 -4.05
CA ARG A 267 -14.19 39.92 -5.15
C ARG A 267 -14.54 39.34 -6.53
N TRP A 268 -15.59 38.55 -6.65
CA TRP A 268 -16.18 38.18 -7.95
C TRP A 268 -16.89 39.40 -8.57
N ASN A 269 -16.10 40.36 -9.09
CA ASN A 269 -16.60 41.53 -9.80
C ASN A 269 -15.95 41.72 -11.19
N LYS A 270 -16.62 42.52 -12.02
CA LYS A 270 -16.36 42.78 -13.45
C LYS A 270 -14.93 43.24 -13.82
N LYS A 271 -14.11 43.74 -12.89
CA LYS A 271 -12.92 44.56 -13.26
C LYS A 271 -11.66 44.36 -12.42
N GLY A 272 -11.64 43.44 -11.46
CA GLY A 272 -10.44 43.18 -10.63
C GLY A 272 -9.98 44.40 -9.82
N TYR A 273 -10.88 45.37 -9.56
CA TYR A 273 -10.55 46.58 -8.82
C TYR A 273 -10.38 46.33 -7.32
N THR A 274 -9.63 47.22 -6.64
CA THR A 274 -9.39 47.20 -5.19
C THR A 274 -10.67 47.40 -4.38
N TYR A 275 -10.61 46.99 -3.10
CA TYR A 275 -11.69 46.78 -2.12
C TYR A 275 -12.82 47.84 -2.08
N ASN A 276 -12.56 49.08 -2.47
CA ASN A 276 -13.44 50.22 -2.22
C ASN A 276 -14.62 50.38 -3.20
N HIS A 277 -14.79 49.49 -4.18
CA HIS A 277 -15.84 49.62 -5.23
C HIS A 277 -16.60 48.32 -5.54
N THR A 278 -16.93 47.50 -4.53
CA THR A 278 -17.68 46.24 -4.74
C THR A 278 -19.08 46.28 -4.13
N THR A 279 -20.07 46.64 -4.93
CA THR A 279 -21.44 46.14 -4.80
C THR A 279 -21.77 45.49 -6.13
N LEU A 280 -21.73 44.15 -6.19
CA LEU A 280 -22.35 43.29 -7.22
C LEU A 280 -21.91 41.82 -7.03
N ASP A 281 -22.49 41.15 -6.03
CA ASP A 281 -23.23 39.86 -6.09
C ASP A 281 -22.80 38.71 -7.03
N GLY A 282 -21.53 38.60 -7.43
CA GLY A 282 -21.05 37.43 -8.17
C GLY A 282 -21.22 36.11 -7.40
N PHE A 283 -21.08 36.13 -6.07
CA PHE A 283 -21.28 34.95 -5.20
C PHE A 283 -22.75 34.59 -5.02
N ASP A 284 -23.64 35.59 -5.07
CA ASP A 284 -25.08 35.38 -5.06
C ASP A 284 -25.53 34.67 -6.34
N SER A 285 -24.96 35.09 -7.47
CA SER A 285 -25.26 34.56 -8.81
C SER A 285 -24.64 33.19 -9.10
N ALA A 286 -23.77 32.66 -8.22
CA ALA A 286 -23.23 31.31 -8.35
C ALA A 286 -24.16 30.26 -7.74
N SER A 287 -24.26 29.06 -8.30
CA SER A 287 -24.97 27.93 -7.69
C SER A 287 -24.04 26.74 -7.50
N PHE A 288 -24.14 26.08 -6.36
CA PHE A 288 -23.39 24.87 -6.03
C PHE A 288 -24.38 23.74 -5.77
N ASP A 289 -24.64 22.95 -6.81
CA ASP A 289 -25.66 21.91 -6.78
C ASP A 289 -24.98 20.57 -6.54
N LYS A 290 -25.22 19.96 -5.37
CA LYS A 290 -24.78 18.58 -5.14
C LYS A 290 -25.47 17.62 -6.11
N LYS A 291 -24.75 16.59 -6.55
CA LYS A 291 -25.28 15.55 -7.43
C LYS A 291 -25.30 14.19 -6.74
N ASP A 292 -26.33 13.42 -7.03
CA ASP A 292 -26.59 12.07 -6.50
C ASP A 292 -25.44 11.09 -6.76
N ASP A 293 -24.71 11.29 -7.85
CA ASP A 293 -23.50 10.54 -8.18
C ASP A 293 -22.22 11.00 -7.43
N SER A 294 -22.36 11.91 -6.46
CA SER A 294 -21.29 12.24 -5.50
C SER A 294 -21.20 11.18 -4.40
N GLN A 295 -19.98 10.70 -4.14
CA GLN A 295 -19.69 9.83 -2.98
C GLN A 295 -20.03 10.50 -1.65
N LEU A 296 -20.06 11.83 -1.61
CA LEU A 296 -20.36 12.63 -0.41
C LEU A 296 -21.78 13.20 -0.42
N TYR A 297 -22.64 12.81 -1.37
CA TYR A 297 -23.98 13.38 -1.55
C TYR A 297 -24.84 13.38 -0.27
N LEU A 298 -24.78 12.28 0.49
CA LEU A 298 -25.54 12.08 1.73
C LEU A 298 -24.88 12.75 2.95
N TYR A 299 -23.60 13.09 2.87
CA TYR A 299 -22.81 13.55 4.01
C TYR A 299 -22.48 15.03 3.96
N VAL A 300 -22.62 15.68 2.80
CA VAL A 300 -22.28 17.08 2.61
C VAL A 300 -23.53 17.95 2.40
N ASN A 301 -23.55 19.07 3.11
CA ASN A 301 -24.46 20.17 2.88
C ASN A 301 -23.68 21.49 2.71
N PHE A 302 -24.15 22.32 1.77
CA PHE A 302 -23.61 23.65 1.56
C PHE A 302 -24.40 24.69 2.34
N GLU A 303 -23.70 25.66 2.91
CA GLU A 303 -24.29 26.86 3.48
C GLU A 303 -23.51 28.06 2.94
N LYS A 304 -24.21 29.00 2.30
CA LYS A 304 -23.64 30.27 1.90
C LYS A 304 -23.82 31.27 3.01
N GLN A 305 -22.74 31.93 3.40
CA GLN A 305 -22.78 33.08 4.29
C GLN A 305 -22.47 34.31 3.47
N GLN A 306 -23.40 35.27 3.51
CA GLN A 306 -23.36 36.47 2.69
C GLN A 306 -23.37 37.71 3.57
N HIS A 307 -22.54 38.68 3.23
CA HIS A 307 -22.57 40.00 3.83
C HIS A 307 -22.94 41.04 2.76
N LYS A 308 -23.95 41.87 3.04
CA LYS A 308 -24.41 42.95 2.16
C LYS A 308 -23.44 44.15 2.07
N GLY A 309 -22.34 44.10 2.81
CA GLY A 309 -21.25 45.09 2.80
C GLY A 309 -19.97 44.52 2.19
N PRO A 310 -18.88 45.31 2.14
CA PRO A 310 -17.60 44.83 1.65
C PRO A 310 -17.03 43.75 2.59
N GLY A 311 -16.72 42.58 2.03
CA GLY A 311 -16.05 41.48 2.73
C GLY A 311 -17.00 40.54 3.47
N GLY A 312 -16.56 39.30 3.74
CA GLY A 312 -17.24 38.36 4.63
C GLY A 312 -18.18 37.37 3.97
N ASN A 313 -18.11 37.21 2.64
CA ASN A 313 -18.79 36.14 1.91
C ASN A 313 -17.95 34.87 1.91
N TYR A 314 -18.55 33.76 2.35
CA TYR A 314 -17.88 32.46 2.36
C TYR A 314 -18.85 31.30 2.15
N LEU A 315 -18.32 30.20 1.63
CA LEU A 315 -19.04 28.93 1.52
C LEU A 315 -18.63 28.00 2.66
N ILE A 316 -19.60 27.54 3.43
CA ILE A 316 -19.40 26.48 4.41
C ILE A 316 -19.78 25.14 3.78
N VAL A 317 -18.86 24.19 3.83
CA VAL A 317 -19.12 22.77 3.57
C VAL A 317 -19.28 22.08 4.91
N LYS A 318 -20.50 21.68 5.25
CA LYS A 318 -20.81 20.89 6.45
C LYS A 318 -20.74 19.42 6.09
N TYR A 319 -19.84 18.69 6.73
CA TYR A 319 -19.71 17.25 6.60
C TYR A 319 -20.27 16.54 7.83
N LYS A 320 -21.11 15.52 7.62
CA LYS A 320 -21.58 14.60 8.66
C LYS A 320 -21.62 13.19 8.10
N GLY A 321 -20.60 12.38 8.39
CA GLY A 321 -20.45 11.05 7.82
C GLY A 321 -19.26 10.26 8.36
N PRO A 322 -18.93 9.12 7.75
CA PRO A 322 -17.80 8.27 8.12
C PRO A 322 -16.44 9.01 8.14
N LYS A 323 -15.58 8.71 9.11
CA LYS A 323 -14.29 9.38 9.29
C LYS A 323 -13.32 9.16 8.13
N HIS A 324 -13.32 7.98 7.51
CA HIS A 324 -12.38 7.64 6.43
C HIS A 324 -12.44 8.60 5.23
N PHE A 325 -13.61 9.16 4.90
CA PHE A 325 -13.72 10.13 3.81
C PHE A 325 -12.92 11.42 4.07
N LEU A 326 -12.63 11.76 5.32
CA LEU A 326 -11.84 12.93 5.69
C LEU A 326 -10.33 12.67 5.78
N GLU A 327 -9.91 11.41 5.73
CA GLU A 327 -8.51 10.99 5.89
C GLU A 327 -7.83 10.71 4.55
N ASP A 328 -8.61 10.36 3.53
CA ASP A 328 -8.10 10.13 2.17
C ASP A 328 -7.81 11.47 1.47
N ASP A 329 -6.56 11.69 1.04
CA ASP A 329 -6.20 12.83 0.19
C ASP A 329 -6.78 12.66 -1.22
N LYS A 330 -8.08 12.92 -1.36
CA LYS A 330 -8.87 12.71 -2.57
C LYS A 330 -9.76 13.90 -2.87
N ASP A 331 -9.81 14.31 -4.14
CA ASP A 331 -10.74 15.34 -4.61
C ASP A 331 -12.12 14.72 -4.83
N TYR A 332 -12.98 14.80 -3.82
CA TYR A 332 -14.32 14.26 -3.94
C TYR A 332 -15.16 15.16 -4.83
N TYR A 333 -15.68 14.59 -5.92
CA TYR A 333 -16.72 15.26 -6.69
C TYR A 333 -17.93 15.51 -5.79
N LEU A 334 -18.34 16.77 -5.66
CA LEU A 334 -19.53 17.15 -4.89
C LEU A 334 -20.74 17.38 -5.78
N GLY A 335 -20.54 17.94 -6.98
CA GLY A 335 -21.64 18.34 -7.84
C GLY A 335 -21.28 19.38 -8.89
N ARG A 336 -22.27 20.10 -9.39
CA ARG A 336 -22.05 21.14 -10.40
C ARG A 336 -21.88 22.50 -9.74
N ALA A 337 -20.90 23.26 -10.23
CA ALA A 337 -20.83 24.68 -9.96
C ALA A 337 -21.25 25.44 -11.22
N ARG A 338 -22.24 26.32 -11.07
CA ARG A 338 -22.65 27.30 -12.08
C ARG A 338 -22.17 28.65 -11.60
N VAL A 339 -21.38 29.33 -12.43
CA VAL A 339 -20.88 30.66 -12.07
C VAL A 339 -21.43 31.63 -13.11
N ARG A 340 -22.33 32.50 -12.68
CA ARG A 340 -22.98 33.49 -13.54
C ARG A 340 -22.71 34.89 -13.02
N ASP A 341 -22.64 35.85 -13.92
CA ASP A 341 -22.75 37.28 -13.65
C ASP A 341 -23.60 37.92 -14.77
N ALA A 342 -23.97 39.20 -14.62
CA ALA A 342 -24.70 39.98 -15.60
C ALA A 342 -24.02 40.02 -17.00
N ASN A 343 -22.71 39.76 -17.09
CA ASN A 343 -21.95 39.87 -18.35
C ASN A 343 -21.60 38.51 -18.99
N PHE A 344 -21.77 37.38 -18.27
CA PHE A 344 -21.44 36.05 -18.78
C PHE A 344 -22.10 34.95 -17.95
N GLU A 345 -22.40 33.83 -18.60
CA GLU A 345 -22.81 32.61 -17.92
C GLU A 345 -21.73 31.55 -18.16
N LEU A 346 -20.97 31.21 -17.11
CA LEU A 346 -20.08 30.06 -17.13
C LEU A 346 -20.85 28.86 -16.57
N THR A 347 -21.39 28.07 -17.48
CA THR A 347 -22.17 26.88 -17.14
C THR A 347 -21.27 25.63 -17.06
N ASP A 348 -21.60 24.77 -16.09
CA ASP A 348 -21.18 23.36 -15.99
C ASP A 348 -19.74 23.02 -15.55
N PHE A 349 -19.22 23.68 -14.51
CA PHE A 349 -18.02 23.18 -13.83
C PHE A 349 -18.31 22.04 -12.86
N ARG A 350 -17.28 21.22 -12.57
CA ARG A 350 -17.34 20.16 -11.58
C ARG A 350 -16.70 20.62 -10.28
N LEU A 351 -17.54 20.82 -9.28
CA LEU A 351 -17.12 21.19 -7.93
C LEU A 351 -16.51 19.97 -7.24
N HIS A 352 -15.28 20.11 -6.79
CA HIS A 352 -14.61 19.08 -6.01
C HIS A 352 -14.13 19.64 -4.67
N PHE A 353 -14.12 18.79 -3.66
CA PHE A 353 -13.68 19.11 -2.31
C PHE A 353 -12.66 18.08 -1.84
N ASN A 354 -11.54 18.55 -1.30
CA ASN A 354 -10.56 17.72 -0.64
C ASN A 354 -10.51 18.06 0.86
N PRO A 355 -10.87 17.12 1.75
CA PRO A 355 -10.92 17.36 3.19
C PRO A 355 -9.55 17.43 3.86
N VAL A 356 -8.55 16.69 3.35
CA VAL A 356 -7.17 16.65 3.89
C VAL A 356 -6.45 17.97 3.60
N ARG A 357 -6.46 18.39 2.34
CA ARG A 357 -5.88 19.65 1.86
C ARG A 357 -6.73 20.86 2.20
N LYS A 358 -8.00 20.65 2.59
CA LYS A 358 -9.00 21.69 2.83
C LYS A 358 -9.13 22.60 1.61
N THR A 359 -9.29 21.98 0.44
CA THR A 359 -9.41 22.70 -0.83
C THR A 359 -10.76 22.53 -1.48
N LEU A 360 -11.24 23.60 -2.11
CA LEU A 360 -12.41 23.62 -2.97
C LEU A 360 -11.96 23.98 -4.40
N SER A 361 -12.17 23.07 -5.36
CA SER A 361 -11.66 23.16 -6.73
C SER A 361 -12.81 23.14 -7.75
N LEU A 362 -12.54 23.71 -8.92
CA LEU A 362 -13.35 23.53 -10.12
C LEU A 362 -12.52 22.81 -11.19
N TYR A 363 -13.10 21.77 -11.78
CA TYR A 363 -12.52 21.03 -12.91
C TYR A 363 -13.48 21.01 -14.10
N GLN A 364 -12.91 20.79 -15.28
CA GLN A 364 -13.67 20.62 -16.52
C GLN A 364 -14.51 19.34 -16.47
N ASP A 365 -13.91 18.23 -16.03
CA ASP A 365 -14.51 16.91 -16.01
C ASP A 365 -14.71 16.38 -14.58
N LYS A 366 -15.51 15.32 -14.46
CA LYS A 366 -15.66 14.61 -13.19
C LYS A 366 -14.42 13.73 -13.02
N HIS A 367 -13.73 13.88 -11.90
CA HIS A 367 -12.59 13.05 -11.57
C HIS A 367 -12.92 12.17 -10.36
N ASN A 368 -12.17 11.07 -10.20
CA ASN A 368 -12.29 10.12 -9.08
C ASN A 368 -13.54 9.22 -9.04
N ASN A 369 -14.23 9.04 -10.19
CA ASN A 369 -15.25 7.99 -10.35
C ASN A 369 -14.71 6.66 -10.94
N ASP A 370 -13.55 6.67 -11.59
CA ASP A 370 -12.99 5.46 -12.20
C ASP A 370 -12.00 4.76 -11.26
N LYS A 371 -12.51 3.77 -10.50
CA LYS A 371 -11.70 2.79 -9.76
C LYS A 371 -10.63 2.10 -10.64
N VAL A 372 -10.86 2.07 -11.96
CA VAL A 372 -9.97 1.42 -12.95
C VAL A 372 -8.64 2.16 -13.09
N LYS A 373 -8.65 3.49 -13.24
CA LYS A 373 -7.41 4.28 -13.37
C LYS A 373 -6.63 4.36 -12.06
N GLU A 374 -7.34 4.41 -10.93
CA GLU A 374 -6.73 4.39 -9.60
C GLU A 374 -6.09 3.02 -9.29
N ALA A 375 -6.70 1.92 -9.73
CA ALA A 375 -6.13 0.56 -9.64
C ALA A 375 -4.93 0.36 -10.56
N GLU A 376 -4.96 0.86 -11.80
CA GLU A 376 -3.81 0.87 -12.70
C GLU A 376 -2.65 1.70 -12.12
N MET A 377 -2.95 2.81 -11.44
CA MET A 377 -1.94 3.64 -10.78
C MET A 377 -1.32 2.94 -9.56
N LYS A 378 -2.12 2.32 -8.69
CA LYS A 378 -1.62 1.47 -7.59
C LYS A 378 -0.72 0.36 -8.12
N LYS A 379 -1.10 -0.28 -9.23
CA LYS A 379 -0.32 -1.34 -9.90
C LYS A 379 1.01 -0.82 -10.46
N THR A 380 1.02 0.35 -11.11
CA THR A 380 2.24 0.95 -11.68
C THR A 380 3.23 1.39 -10.60
N ILE A 381 2.74 1.91 -9.46
CA ILE A 381 3.58 2.23 -8.29
C ILE A 381 4.18 0.93 -7.73
N LEU A 382 3.40 -0.15 -7.64
CA LEU A 382 3.85 -1.45 -7.17
C LEU A 382 4.90 -2.09 -8.10
N ASP A 383 4.73 -1.98 -9.42
CA ASP A 383 5.68 -2.49 -10.40
C ASP A 383 6.98 -1.69 -10.43
N GLY A 384 6.94 -0.40 -10.07
CA GLY A 384 8.15 0.41 -9.83
C GLY A 384 9.03 -0.11 -8.67
N HIS A 385 8.44 -0.84 -7.71
CA HIS A 385 9.17 -1.47 -6.60
C HIS A 385 9.79 -2.84 -6.95
N LYS A 386 9.36 -3.49 -8.05
CA LYS A 386 9.95 -4.77 -8.50
C LYS A 386 11.34 -4.61 -9.14
N ASN A 387 11.76 -3.39 -9.49
CA ASN A 387 13.06 -3.11 -10.09
C ASN A 387 14.19 -2.88 -9.06
N ILE A 388 13.94 -3.06 -7.77
CA ILE A 388 15.03 -3.24 -6.79
C ILE A 388 15.51 -4.68 -6.94
N ASN A 389 16.44 -4.88 -7.87
CA ASN A 389 17.18 -6.12 -8.05
C ASN A 389 17.81 -6.55 -6.72
N PHE A 390 17.22 -7.56 -6.07
CA PHE A 390 17.95 -8.40 -5.13
C PHE A 390 18.94 -9.25 -5.94
N ARG A 391 20.09 -8.64 -6.29
CA ARG A 391 21.29 -9.41 -6.61
C ARG A 391 21.80 -9.99 -5.30
N ILE A 392 21.39 -11.21 -5.02
CA ILE A 392 22.06 -12.08 -4.06
C ILE A 392 23.38 -12.48 -4.74
N TYR A 393 24.50 -12.01 -4.19
CA TYR A 393 25.83 -12.56 -4.50
C TYR A 393 26.05 -13.83 -3.69
#